data_AF-A0A9J7BMA2-F1
#
_entry.id   AF-A0A9J7BMA2-F1
#
_cell.length_a   1.000
_cell.length_b   1.000
_cell.length_c   1.000
_cell.angle_alpha   90.00
_cell.angle_beta   90.00
_cell.angle_gamma   90.00
#
_symmetry.space_group_name_H-M   'P 1'
#
loop_
_entity.id
_entity.type
_entity.pdbx_description
1 polymer ?
#
loop_
_entity_poly.entity_id
_entity_poly.type
_entity_poly.pdbx_seq_one_letter_code
_entity_poly.pdbx_strand_id
1 'polypeptide(L)'
;MAMWLRELREQLLRAGVAPRHVHRYLTELREHWADLTAEEERAGRNRVEAEALALTRLGRVEDLARTMIEKRDLRSWTARAPWVVLGVGPVLGLLAAWSISLLILWSGWRWFLEGSPTPFIPLHGFATVYFGVGRTLYYTAPLLAGWAMILLAGRQRLQAVWPVILGSLVVALIGATGAVDVNQGAGDVGIRFFPVASQIADTAGHALLLFVLVTLPYVVWRWRNSRPGFEQQ
;
A
#
# COMPACT_ATOMS: atom_id res chain seq x y z
N MET A 1 1.34 -26.68 7.49
CA MET A 1 2.66 -26.09 7.13
C MET A 1 3.58 -26.26 8.32
N ALA A 2 4.76 -26.86 8.13
CA ALA A 2 5.73 -27.10 9.20
C ALA A 2 6.06 -25.79 9.94
N MET A 3 6.28 -25.87 11.26
CA MET A 3 6.49 -24.69 12.12
C MET A 3 7.70 -23.87 11.66
N TRP A 4 8.80 -24.53 11.31
CA TRP A 4 10.03 -23.90 10.82
C TRP A 4 9.83 -23.12 9.50
N LEU A 5 8.97 -23.59 8.58
CA LEU A 5 8.64 -22.86 7.35
C LEU A 5 7.88 -21.56 7.65
N ARG A 6 7.03 -21.55 8.68
CA ARG A 6 6.33 -20.33 9.12
C ARG A 6 7.32 -19.32 9.69
N GLU A 7 8.23 -19.77 10.53
CA GLU A 7 9.26 -18.92 11.13
C GLU A 7 10.21 -18.34 10.08
N LEU A 8 10.70 -19.17 9.15
CA LEU A 8 11.52 -18.71 8.02
C LEU A 8 10.79 -17.69 7.15
N ARG A 9 9.50 -17.93 6.85
CA ARG A 9 8.66 -16.98 6.11
C ARG A 9 8.61 -15.62 6.81
N GLU A 10 8.39 -15.61 8.13
CA GLU A 10 8.33 -14.39 8.91
C GLU A 10 9.66 -13.65 8.92
N GLN A 11 10.77 -14.36 9.14
CA GLN A 11 12.12 -13.78 9.13
C GLN A 11 12.44 -13.15 7.76
N LEU A 12 12.17 -13.85 6.66
CA LEU A 12 12.43 -13.35 5.30
C LEU A 12 11.57 -12.12 4.95
N LEU A 13 10.30 -12.13 5.33
CA LEU A 13 9.41 -10.98 5.11
C LEU A 13 9.83 -9.77 5.95
N ARG A 14 10.20 -9.96 7.22
CA ARG A 14 10.72 -8.89 8.08
C ARG A 14 12.04 -8.32 7.55
N ALA A 15 12.87 -9.15 6.91
CA ALA A 15 14.10 -8.73 6.25
C ALA A 15 13.87 -8.05 4.88
N GLY A 16 12.62 -7.94 4.41
CA GLY A 16 12.26 -7.20 3.19
C GLY A 16 12.39 -7.99 1.88
N VAL A 17 12.54 -9.31 1.95
CA VAL A 17 12.51 -10.19 0.77
C VAL A 17 11.12 -10.16 0.14
N ALA A 18 11.05 -10.03 -1.19
CA ALA A 18 9.76 -9.87 -1.86
C ALA A 18 8.86 -11.12 -1.67
N PRO A 19 7.54 -10.96 -1.42
CA PRO A 19 6.65 -12.09 -1.12
C PRO A 19 6.64 -13.20 -2.17
N ARG A 20 6.83 -12.85 -3.45
CA ARG A 20 6.92 -13.82 -4.56
C ARG A 20 8.16 -14.71 -4.44
N HIS A 21 9.31 -14.13 -4.10
CA HIS A 21 10.55 -14.87 -3.89
C HIS A 21 10.46 -15.74 -2.63
N VAL A 22 9.87 -15.21 -1.54
CA VAL A 22 9.62 -16.01 -0.33
C VAL A 22 8.72 -17.21 -0.65
N HIS A 23 7.63 -17.02 -1.39
CA HIS A 23 6.72 -18.12 -1.72
C HIS A 23 7.37 -19.18 -2.61
N ARG A 24 8.14 -18.76 -3.63
CA ARG A 24 8.91 -19.67 -4.48
C ARG A 24 9.93 -20.45 -3.66
N TYR A 25 10.71 -19.76 -2.84
CA TYR A 25 11.75 -20.38 -2.02
C TYR A 25 11.20 -21.36 -0.99
N LEU A 26 10.09 -21.04 -0.32
CA LEU A 26 9.43 -21.96 0.61
C LEU A 26 8.80 -23.18 -0.09
N THR A 27 8.43 -23.04 -1.36
CA THR A 27 7.94 -24.16 -2.18
C THR A 27 9.10 -25.08 -2.56
N GLU A 28 10.20 -24.52 -3.07
CA GLU A 28 11.43 -25.27 -3.39
C GLU A 28 11.99 -25.98 -2.14
N LEU A 29 12.03 -25.31 -0.98
CA LEU A 29 12.48 -25.94 0.28
C LEU A 29 11.55 -27.04 0.76
N ARG A 30 10.23 -26.89 0.59
CA ARG A 30 9.26 -27.92 0.96
C ARG A 30 9.40 -29.15 0.08
N GLU A 31 9.62 -28.97 -1.22
CA GLU A 31 9.89 -30.05 -2.17
C GLU A 31 11.19 -30.77 -1.80
N HIS A 32 12.27 -30.02 -1.58
CA HIS A 32 13.55 -30.64 -1.20
C HIS A 32 13.50 -31.38 0.14
N TRP A 33 12.79 -30.82 1.13
CA TRP A 33 12.57 -31.51 2.41
C TRP A 33 11.71 -32.77 2.25
N ALA A 34 10.71 -32.76 1.36
CA ALA A 34 9.91 -33.94 1.06
C ALA A 34 10.73 -35.03 0.37
N ASP A 35 11.61 -34.66 -0.56
CA ASP A 35 12.53 -35.58 -1.24
C ASP A 35 13.49 -36.23 -0.23
N LEU A 36 14.11 -35.43 0.63
CA LEU A 36 15.00 -35.93 1.71
C LEU A 36 14.26 -36.84 2.68
N THR A 37 13.02 -36.50 3.05
CA THR A 37 12.21 -37.34 3.93
C THR A 37 11.92 -38.68 3.27
N ALA A 38 11.54 -38.69 1.99
CA ALA A 38 11.26 -39.91 1.24
C ALA A 38 12.50 -40.79 1.06
N GLU A 39 13.69 -40.20 0.91
CA GLU A 39 14.95 -40.96 0.90
C GLU A 39 15.22 -41.67 2.23
N GLU A 40 14.96 -41.00 3.35
CA GLU A 40 15.20 -41.56 4.69
C GLU A 40 14.14 -42.58 5.11
N GLU A 41 12.90 -42.42 4.67
CA GLU A 41 11.86 -43.46 4.77
C GLU A 41 12.23 -44.70 3.95
N ARG A 42 12.75 -44.51 2.72
CA ARG A 42 13.29 -45.63 1.91
C ARG A 42 14.49 -46.32 2.55
N ALA A 43 15.27 -45.60 3.36
CA ALA A 43 16.33 -46.16 4.18
C ALA A 43 15.82 -46.93 5.42
N GLY A 44 14.50 -47.10 5.56
CA GLY A 44 13.87 -47.92 6.59
C GLY A 44 13.58 -47.18 7.90
N ARG A 45 13.69 -45.85 7.92
CA ARG A 45 13.42 -45.05 9.13
C ARG A 45 11.93 -44.77 9.30
N ASN A 46 11.51 -44.63 10.55
CA ASN A 46 10.17 -44.15 10.86
C ASN A 46 10.02 -42.70 10.38
N ARG A 47 8.83 -42.31 9.94
CA ARG A 47 8.51 -40.99 9.40
C ARG A 47 8.95 -39.83 10.28
N VAL A 48 8.73 -39.91 11.60
CA VAL A 48 9.12 -38.83 12.53
C VAL A 48 10.64 -38.65 12.59
N GLU A 49 11.39 -39.76 12.56
CA GLU A 49 12.86 -39.73 12.53
C GLU A 49 13.38 -39.29 11.17
N ALA A 50 12.75 -39.74 10.08
CA ALA A 50 13.06 -39.33 8.72
C ALA A 50 12.87 -37.82 8.53
N GLU A 51 11.78 -37.25 9.03
CA GLU A 51 11.49 -35.81 8.98
C GLU A 51 12.52 -34.99 9.79
N ALA A 52 12.92 -35.47 10.98
CA ALA A 52 13.92 -34.82 11.81
C ALA A 52 15.33 -34.86 11.18
N LEU A 53 15.72 -36.01 10.60
CA LEU A 53 16.99 -36.16 9.88
C LEU A 53 17.02 -35.38 8.56
N ALA A 54 15.89 -35.32 7.84
CA ALA A 54 15.76 -34.48 6.67
C ALA A 54 15.94 -33.00 7.04
N LEU A 55 15.40 -32.55 8.18
CA LEU A 55 15.57 -31.18 8.65
C LEU A 55 17.03 -30.87 9.04
N THR A 56 17.73 -31.79 9.71
CA THR A 56 19.15 -31.59 10.04
C THR A 56 20.04 -31.54 8.80
N ARG A 57 19.73 -32.33 7.77
CA ARG A 57 20.41 -32.28 6.46
C ARG A 57 20.12 -30.99 5.68
N LEU A 58 18.91 -30.45 5.78
CA LEU A 58 18.52 -29.20 5.12
C LEU A 58 19.32 -27.98 5.64
N GLY A 59 19.86 -28.08 6.85
CA GLY A 59 20.65 -27.04 7.51
C GLY A 59 19.84 -26.17 8.46
N ARG A 60 20.52 -25.26 9.15
CA ARG A 60 19.88 -24.35 10.12
C ARG A 60 19.02 -23.32 9.40
N VAL A 61 17.86 -23.02 9.98
CA VAL A 61 16.90 -22.05 9.46
C VAL A 61 17.56 -20.67 9.29
N GLU A 62 18.46 -20.31 10.19
CA GLU A 62 19.20 -19.04 10.17
C GLU A 62 20.14 -18.92 8.96
N ASP A 63 20.77 -20.03 8.55
CA ASP A 63 21.70 -20.04 7.42
C ASP A 63 20.94 -19.96 6.08
N LEU A 64 19.81 -20.64 6.00
CA LEU A 64 18.86 -20.55 4.89
C LEU A 64 18.31 -19.12 4.75
N ALA A 65 17.92 -18.50 5.87
CA ALA A 65 17.46 -17.11 5.90
C ALA A 65 18.56 -16.15 5.45
N ARG A 66 19.77 -16.26 6.01
CA ARG A 66 20.92 -15.39 5.72
C ARG A 66 21.24 -15.37 4.22
N THR A 67 21.30 -16.54 3.60
CA THR A 67 21.59 -16.69 2.16
C THR A 67 20.62 -15.90 1.28
N MET A 68 19.35 -15.83 1.66
CA MET A 68 18.33 -15.06 0.94
C MET A 68 18.38 -13.55 1.27
N ILE A 69 18.70 -13.19 2.52
CA ILE A 69 18.75 -11.80 2.98
C ILE A 69 19.93 -11.03 2.38
N GLU A 70 21.07 -11.70 2.18
CA GLU A 70 22.28 -11.12 1.59
C GLU A 70 22.11 -10.77 0.11
N LYS A 71 21.26 -11.51 -0.61
CA LYS A 71 20.97 -11.24 -2.03
C LYS A 71 20.10 -10.00 -2.18
N ARG A 72 20.73 -8.84 -2.44
CA ARG A 72 20.03 -7.56 -2.67
C ARG A 72 18.98 -7.64 -3.77
N ASP A 73 19.14 -8.49 -4.78
CA ASP A 73 18.20 -8.70 -5.90
C ASP A 73 16.87 -9.30 -5.52
N LEU A 74 16.81 -9.99 -4.39
CA LEU A 74 15.57 -10.58 -3.88
C LEU A 74 14.77 -9.59 -3.01
N ARG A 75 15.36 -8.44 -2.66
CA ARG A 75 14.70 -7.38 -1.89
C ARG A 75 13.72 -6.61 -2.76
N SER A 76 12.50 -6.44 -2.26
CA SER A 76 11.50 -5.61 -2.93
C SER A 76 11.95 -4.14 -2.99
N TRP A 77 11.45 -3.37 -3.97
CA TRP A 77 11.71 -1.93 -4.08
C TRP A 77 11.35 -1.17 -2.80
N THR A 78 10.25 -1.56 -2.17
CA THR A 78 9.78 -1.00 -0.90
C THR A 78 10.71 -1.35 0.27
N ALA A 79 11.44 -2.47 0.22
CA ALA A 79 12.49 -2.79 1.20
C ALA A 79 13.84 -2.13 0.88
N ARG A 80 14.14 -1.89 -0.40
CA ARG A 80 15.36 -1.19 -0.84
C ARG A 80 15.29 0.31 -0.52
N ALA A 81 14.14 0.93 -0.72
CA ALA A 81 13.91 2.35 -0.52
C ALA A 81 12.49 2.60 0.03
N PRO A 82 12.22 2.27 1.30
CA PRO A 82 10.89 2.45 1.91
C PRO A 82 10.42 3.90 1.86
N TRP A 83 11.34 4.87 1.96
CA TRP A 83 11.03 6.29 1.85
C TRP A 83 10.55 6.70 0.45
N VAL A 84 11.08 6.10 -0.63
CA VAL A 84 10.61 6.37 -1.99
C VAL A 84 9.21 5.79 -2.16
N VAL A 85 9.02 4.52 -1.81
CA VAL A 85 7.75 3.85 -2.11
C VAL A 85 6.63 4.34 -1.19
N LEU A 86 6.91 4.61 0.08
CA LEU A 86 5.89 5.05 1.06
C LEU A 86 5.78 6.58 1.15
N GLY A 87 6.79 7.33 0.72
CA GLY A 87 6.73 8.78 0.63
C GLY A 87 6.27 9.27 -0.74
N VAL A 88 7.00 8.91 -1.80
CA VAL A 88 6.76 9.39 -3.17
C VAL A 88 5.59 8.66 -3.84
N GLY A 89 5.47 7.35 -3.63
CA GLY A 89 4.41 6.54 -4.26
C GLY A 89 2.98 7.09 -4.04
N PRO A 90 2.58 7.42 -2.81
CA PRO A 90 1.25 7.96 -2.50
C PRO A 90 1.03 9.35 -3.11
N VAL A 91 2.07 10.19 -3.18
CA VAL A 91 2.00 11.49 -3.86
C VAL A 91 1.77 11.31 -5.35
N LEU A 92 2.49 10.40 -6.00
CA LEU A 92 2.27 10.07 -7.42
C LEU A 92 0.87 9.49 -7.67
N GLY A 93 0.39 8.63 -6.78
CA GLY A 93 -0.97 8.09 -6.84
C GLY A 93 -2.04 9.18 -6.72
N LEU A 94 -1.84 10.15 -5.83
CA LEU A 94 -2.72 11.30 -5.67
C LEU A 94 -2.72 12.18 -6.93
N LEU A 95 -1.53 12.51 -7.45
CA LEU A 95 -1.39 13.28 -8.70
C LEU A 95 -2.07 12.59 -9.88
N ALA A 96 -1.93 11.27 -10.01
CA ALA A 96 -2.60 10.50 -11.05
C ALA A 96 -4.12 10.55 -10.90
N ALA A 97 -4.65 10.33 -9.69
CA ALA A 97 -6.10 10.36 -9.44
C ALA A 97 -6.71 11.74 -9.69
N TRP A 98 -6.00 12.80 -9.32
CA TRP A 98 -6.41 14.17 -9.62
C TRP A 98 -6.31 14.50 -11.10
N SER A 99 -5.25 14.06 -11.79
CA SER A 99 -5.14 14.23 -13.24
C SER A 99 -6.30 13.55 -13.95
N ILE A 100 -6.68 12.33 -13.53
CA ILE A 100 -7.86 11.63 -14.06
C ILE A 100 -9.14 12.42 -13.75
N SER A 101 -9.30 12.94 -12.54
CA SER A 101 -10.47 13.74 -12.15
C SER A 101 -10.61 15.02 -12.97
N LEU A 102 -9.49 15.71 -13.23
CA LEU A 102 -9.42 16.89 -14.10
C LEU A 102 -9.72 16.53 -15.55
N LEU A 103 -9.19 15.41 -16.06
CA LEU A 103 -9.50 14.92 -17.39
C LEU A 103 -10.99 14.61 -17.56
N ILE A 104 -11.62 13.98 -16.55
CA ILE A 104 -13.07 13.75 -16.52
C ILE A 104 -13.80 15.10 -16.53
N LEU A 105 -13.39 16.06 -15.70
CA LEU A 105 -14.03 17.38 -15.65
C LEU A 105 -13.91 18.13 -16.99
N TRP A 106 -12.71 18.15 -17.58
CA TRP A 106 -12.44 18.80 -18.87
C TRP A 106 -13.19 18.15 -20.03
N SER A 107 -13.14 16.82 -20.14
CA SER A 107 -13.86 16.11 -21.21
C SER A 107 -15.37 16.16 -21.01
N GLY A 108 -15.85 16.13 -19.77
CA GLY A 108 -17.25 16.37 -19.43
C GLY A 108 -17.71 17.77 -19.83
N TRP A 109 -16.86 18.79 -19.60
CA TRP A 109 -17.14 20.14 -20.09
C TRP A 109 -17.29 20.17 -21.61
N ARG A 110 -16.35 19.56 -22.33
CA ARG A 110 -16.35 19.52 -23.79
C ARG A 110 -17.56 18.78 -24.36
N TRP A 111 -18.04 17.72 -23.70
CA TRP A 111 -19.11 16.88 -24.24
C TRP A 111 -20.51 17.32 -23.83
N PHE A 112 -20.69 17.78 -22.59
CA PHE A 112 -22.01 18.06 -22.03
C PHE A 112 -22.32 19.55 -21.90
N LEU A 113 -21.30 20.41 -21.83
CA LEU A 113 -21.46 21.83 -21.50
C LEU A 113 -20.95 22.76 -22.62
N GLU A 114 -20.45 22.21 -23.72
CA GLU A 114 -20.03 23.02 -24.86
C GLU A 114 -21.23 23.81 -25.43
N GLY A 115 -21.10 25.15 -25.45
CA GLY A 115 -22.17 26.06 -25.88
C GLY A 115 -23.13 26.53 -24.78
N SER A 116 -22.95 26.06 -23.54
CA SER A 116 -23.75 26.51 -22.40
C SER A 116 -23.25 27.85 -21.84
N PRO A 117 -24.14 28.83 -21.58
CA PRO A 117 -23.75 30.13 -21.06
C PRO A 117 -23.30 30.09 -19.59
N THR A 118 -23.65 29.03 -18.84
CA THR A 118 -23.25 28.86 -17.44
C THR A 118 -22.92 27.41 -17.12
N PRO A 119 -22.04 27.17 -16.12
CA PRO A 119 -21.71 25.83 -15.62
C PRO A 119 -22.81 25.22 -14.72
N PHE A 120 -23.84 25.99 -14.35
CA PHE A 120 -24.84 25.61 -13.35
C PHE A 120 -26.12 25.08 -13.99
N ILE A 121 -25.98 24.19 -14.96
CA ILE A 121 -27.11 23.54 -15.62
C ILE A 121 -27.44 22.25 -14.88
N PRO A 122 -28.73 21.94 -14.66
CA PRO A 122 -29.11 20.66 -14.09
C PRO A 122 -28.64 19.51 -15.00
N LEU A 123 -27.71 18.71 -14.47
CA LEU A 123 -27.20 17.52 -15.14
C LEU A 123 -28.17 16.36 -14.92
N HIS A 124 -28.52 15.66 -16.00
CA HIS A 124 -29.43 14.53 -15.97
C HIS A 124 -28.82 13.29 -16.62
N GLY A 125 -29.32 12.11 -16.21
CA GLY A 125 -28.94 10.83 -16.79
C GLY A 125 -27.45 10.53 -16.66
N PHE A 126 -26.82 10.20 -17.80
CA PHE A 126 -25.43 9.76 -17.84
C PHE A 126 -24.44 10.84 -17.35
N ALA A 127 -24.71 12.12 -17.62
CA ALA A 127 -23.84 13.22 -17.21
C ALA A 127 -23.70 13.29 -15.67
N THR A 128 -24.77 13.01 -14.93
CA THR A 128 -24.75 12.97 -13.45
C THR A 128 -23.78 11.89 -12.95
N VAL A 129 -23.83 10.70 -13.54
CA VAL A 129 -22.91 9.60 -13.19
C VAL A 129 -21.48 9.97 -13.56
N TYR A 130 -21.28 10.52 -14.76
CA TYR A 130 -19.97 10.90 -15.29
C TYR A 130 -19.23 11.91 -14.40
N PHE A 131 -19.86 13.05 -14.09
CA PHE A 131 -19.29 14.04 -13.18
C PHE A 131 -19.24 13.53 -11.74
N GLY A 132 -20.19 12.66 -11.34
CA GLY A 132 -20.21 12.00 -10.04
C GLY A 132 -18.98 11.11 -9.79
N VAL A 133 -18.51 10.39 -10.82
CA VAL A 133 -17.29 9.58 -10.74
C VAL A 133 -16.07 10.47 -10.55
N GLY A 134 -15.92 11.53 -11.36
CA GLY A 134 -14.81 12.48 -11.23
C GLY A 134 -14.77 13.15 -9.85
N ARG A 135 -15.93 13.58 -9.35
CA ARG A 135 -16.07 14.17 -8.01
C ARG A 135 -15.69 13.16 -6.91
N THR A 136 -16.23 11.95 -6.97
CA THR A 136 -15.95 10.91 -5.98
C THR A 136 -14.46 10.57 -5.97
N LEU A 137 -13.85 10.40 -7.15
CA LEU A 137 -12.42 10.13 -7.28
C LEU A 137 -11.58 11.26 -6.67
N TYR A 138 -11.89 12.52 -6.98
CA TYR A 138 -11.17 13.68 -6.45
C TYR A 138 -11.13 13.71 -4.92
N TYR A 139 -12.28 13.55 -4.27
CA TYR A 139 -12.39 13.66 -2.81
C TYR A 139 -11.91 12.40 -2.08
N THR A 140 -12.03 11.21 -2.68
CA THR A 140 -11.59 9.96 -2.05
C THR A 140 -10.13 9.63 -2.32
N ALA A 141 -9.49 10.24 -3.31
CA ALA A 141 -8.11 9.95 -3.69
C ALA A 141 -7.10 10.09 -2.54
N PRO A 142 -7.10 11.14 -1.69
CA PRO A 142 -6.18 11.22 -0.56
C PRO A 142 -6.33 10.05 0.43
N LEU A 143 -7.57 9.62 0.68
CA LEU A 143 -7.87 8.49 1.55
C LEU A 143 -7.37 7.18 0.94
N LEU A 144 -7.70 6.92 -0.32
CA LEU A 144 -7.29 5.71 -1.03
C LEU A 144 -5.78 5.60 -1.16
N ALA A 145 -5.09 6.70 -1.47
CA ALA A 145 -3.63 6.74 -1.55
C ALA A 145 -2.98 6.44 -0.18
N GLY A 146 -3.48 7.05 0.89
CA GLY A 146 -3.03 6.80 2.25
C GLY A 146 -3.29 5.35 2.70
N TRP A 147 -4.47 4.81 2.42
CA TRP A 147 -4.80 3.42 2.76
C TRP A 147 -3.99 2.41 1.95
N ALA A 148 -3.78 2.64 0.65
CA ALA A 148 -2.93 1.80 -0.18
C ALA A 148 -1.49 1.74 0.36
N MET A 149 -0.96 2.88 0.81
CA MET A 149 0.35 2.98 1.47
C MET A 149 0.39 2.13 2.75
N ILE A 150 -0.61 2.24 3.62
CA ILE A 150 -0.69 1.49 4.88
C ILE A 150 -0.82 -0.02 4.62
N LEU A 151 -1.62 -0.42 3.64
CA LEU A 151 -1.73 -1.81 3.22
C LEU A 151 -0.39 -2.35 2.72
N LEU A 152 0.34 -1.56 1.92
CA LEU A 152 1.66 -1.95 1.42
C LEU A 152 2.68 -2.07 2.54
N ALA A 153 2.70 -1.12 3.48
CA ALA A 153 3.55 -1.14 4.67
C ALA A 153 3.25 -2.35 5.56
N GLY A 154 1.97 -2.65 5.80
CA GLY A 154 1.51 -3.80 6.57
C GLY A 154 1.86 -5.14 5.92
N ARG A 155 1.67 -5.26 4.59
CA ARG A 155 2.04 -6.48 3.83
C ARG A 155 3.51 -6.82 3.90
N GLN A 156 4.36 -5.82 4.08
CA GLN A 156 5.81 -6.00 4.16
C GLN A 156 6.36 -5.98 5.58
N ARG A 157 5.48 -5.91 6.60
CA ARG A 157 5.84 -5.89 8.03
C ARG A 157 6.98 -4.91 8.36
N LEU A 158 7.04 -3.79 7.63
CA LEU A 158 8.08 -2.80 7.83
C LEU A 158 7.90 -2.15 9.21
N GLN A 159 8.95 -2.14 10.03
CA GLN A 159 8.98 -1.38 11.28
C GLN A 159 9.08 0.14 11.06
N ALA A 160 8.96 0.58 9.81
CA ALA A 160 9.10 1.95 9.38
C ALA A 160 7.84 2.77 9.68
N VAL A 161 7.57 2.98 10.97
CA VAL A 161 6.48 3.84 11.47
C VAL A 161 6.62 5.26 10.92
N TRP A 162 7.85 5.76 10.88
CA TRP A 162 8.15 7.13 10.47
C TRP A 162 7.78 7.43 9.01
N PRO A 163 8.16 6.61 8.00
CA PRO A 163 7.70 6.82 6.62
C PRO A 163 6.18 6.77 6.44
N VAL A 164 5.46 5.95 7.22
CA VAL A 164 4.00 5.90 7.14
C VAL A 164 3.38 7.18 7.68
N ILE A 165 3.86 7.66 8.83
CA ILE A 165 3.39 8.93 9.42
C ILE A 165 3.72 10.10 8.48
N LEU A 166 4.98 10.17 8.01
CA LEU A 166 5.43 11.23 7.11
C LEU A 166 4.67 11.23 5.78
N GLY A 167 4.52 10.05 5.16
CA GLY A 167 3.75 9.90 3.93
C GLY A 167 2.28 10.29 4.12
N SER A 168 1.66 9.88 5.24
CA SER A 168 0.28 10.24 5.57
C SER A 168 0.13 11.75 5.78
N LEU A 169 1.09 12.39 6.45
CA LEU A 169 1.11 13.83 6.66
C LEU A 169 1.23 14.58 5.34
N VAL A 170 2.13 14.15 4.45
CA VAL A 170 2.30 14.76 3.13
C VAL A 170 1.03 14.61 2.29
N VAL A 171 0.43 13.43 2.25
CA VAL A 171 -0.85 13.20 1.52
C VAL A 171 -1.97 14.06 2.10
N ALA A 172 -2.06 14.19 3.42
CA ALA A 172 -3.09 15.01 4.08
C ALA A 172 -2.91 16.51 3.79
N LEU A 173 -1.67 17.02 3.82
CA LEU A 173 -1.37 18.42 3.52
C LEU A 173 -1.64 18.74 2.05
N ILE A 174 -1.18 17.89 1.13
CA ILE A 174 -1.44 18.07 -0.30
C ILE A 174 -2.95 17.96 -0.55
N GLY A 175 -3.60 16.93 -0.02
CA GLY A 175 -5.04 16.71 -0.16
C GLY A 175 -5.91 17.85 0.37
N ALA A 176 -5.52 18.48 1.47
CA ALA A 176 -6.26 19.61 2.06
C ALA A 176 -6.04 20.93 1.30
N THR A 177 -4.89 21.10 0.66
CA THR A 177 -4.54 22.32 -0.06
C THR A 177 -4.98 22.31 -1.52
N GLY A 178 -5.26 21.13 -2.09
CA GLY A 178 -5.77 20.99 -3.45
C GLY A 178 -7.21 21.48 -3.56
N ALA A 179 -7.40 22.65 -4.17
CA ALA A 179 -8.70 23.18 -4.52
C ALA A 179 -8.84 23.27 -6.05
N VAL A 180 -9.96 22.80 -6.59
CA VAL A 180 -10.26 22.96 -8.03
C VAL A 180 -10.48 24.45 -8.31
N ASP A 181 -9.77 24.97 -9.30
CA ASP A 181 -9.89 26.33 -9.77
C ASP A 181 -10.36 26.32 -11.22
N VAL A 182 -11.42 27.07 -11.53
CA VAL A 182 -12.01 27.13 -12.86
C VAL A 182 -11.91 28.57 -13.36
N ASN A 183 -11.09 28.79 -14.37
CA ASN A 183 -10.97 30.10 -15.01
C ASN A 183 -12.05 30.24 -16.10
N GLN A 184 -13.13 30.95 -15.76
CA GLN A 184 -14.32 31.07 -16.59
C GLN A 184 -14.06 31.75 -17.95
N GLY A 185 -13.01 32.60 -18.06
CA GLY A 185 -12.71 33.32 -19.29
C GLY A 185 -12.03 32.48 -20.38
N ALA A 186 -11.35 31.39 -20.01
CA ALA A 186 -10.59 30.54 -20.93
C ALA A 186 -11.11 29.09 -20.99
N GLY A 187 -11.98 28.68 -20.06
CA GLY A 187 -12.37 27.28 -19.90
C GLY A 187 -11.25 26.41 -19.31
N ASP A 188 -10.20 27.05 -18.76
CA ASP A 188 -9.09 26.36 -18.11
C ASP A 188 -9.51 25.85 -16.74
N VAL A 189 -9.24 24.58 -16.49
CA VAL A 189 -9.49 23.89 -15.23
C VAL A 189 -8.15 23.49 -14.63
N GLY A 190 -7.89 23.94 -13.41
CA GLY A 190 -6.65 23.66 -12.70
C GLY A 190 -6.87 23.24 -11.25
N ILE A 191 -5.79 22.91 -10.57
CA ILE A 191 -5.77 22.76 -9.11
C ILE A 191 -4.88 23.86 -8.57
N ARG A 192 -5.47 24.68 -7.70
CA ARG A 192 -4.75 25.65 -6.90
C ARG A 192 -4.28 24.96 -5.63
N PHE A 193 -3.00 25.13 -5.34
CA PHE A 193 -2.38 24.70 -4.11
C PHE A 193 -2.09 25.92 -3.25
N PHE A 194 -2.06 25.69 -1.94
CA PHE A 194 -1.83 26.67 -0.89
C PHE A 194 -3.00 27.65 -0.68
N PRO A 195 -3.59 27.67 0.52
CA PRO A 195 -4.69 28.56 0.83
C PRO A 195 -4.22 30.01 0.93
N VAL A 196 -5.13 30.95 0.66
CA VAL A 196 -4.93 32.36 1.03
C VAL A 196 -4.97 32.48 2.56
N ALA A 197 -4.33 33.50 3.13
CA ALA A 197 -4.18 33.66 4.59
C ALA A 197 -5.48 33.47 5.39
N SER A 198 -6.62 33.92 4.84
CA SER A 198 -7.94 33.78 5.46
C SER A 198 -8.46 32.34 5.55
N GLN A 199 -7.92 31.41 4.75
CA GLN A 199 -8.36 30.02 4.65
C GLN A 199 -7.42 29.04 5.39
N ILE A 200 -6.37 29.56 6.05
CA ILE A 200 -5.37 28.71 6.73
C ILE A 200 -6.00 27.84 7.81
N ALA A 201 -6.88 28.41 8.64
CA ALA A 201 -7.53 27.68 9.73
C ALA A 201 -8.40 26.52 9.21
N ASP A 202 -9.22 26.78 8.20
CA ASP A 202 -10.07 25.77 7.57
C ASP A 202 -9.22 24.68 6.91
N THR A 203 -8.17 25.07 6.21
CA THR A 203 -7.25 24.12 5.55
C THR A 203 -6.52 23.24 6.57
N ALA A 204 -6.09 23.81 7.70
CA ALA A 204 -5.48 23.06 8.78
C ALA A 204 -6.46 22.05 9.39
N GLY A 205 -7.73 22.44 9.58
CA GLY A 205 -8.79 21.53 10.02
C GLY A 205 -9.02 20.36 9.05
N HIS A 206 -9.08 20.64 7.74
CA HIS A 206 -9.21 19.61 6.71
C HIS A 206 -7.99 18.68 6.66
N ALA A 207 -6.78 19.23 6.76
CA ALA A 207 -5.55 18.45 6.80
C ALA A 207 -5.52 17.52 8.02
N LEU A 208 -5.92 18.03 9.20
CA LEU A 208 -6.02 17.23 10.41
C LEU A 208 -7.04 16.11 10.26
N LEU A 209 -8.23 16.39 9.72
CA LEU A 209 -9.26 15.38 9.47
C LEU A 209 -8.75 14.29 8.51
N LEU A 210 -8.15 14.68 7.38
CA LEU A 210 -7.57 13.73 6.42
C LEU A 210 -6.45 12.91 7.05
N PHE A 211 -5.57 13.53 7.83
CA PHE A 211 -4.50 12.83 8.52
C PHE A 211 -5.05 11.77 9.49
N VAL A 212 -6.05 12.12 10.29
CA VAL A 212 -6.72 11.18 11.21
C VAL A 212 -7.35 10.02 10.43
N LEU A 213 -8.11 10.31 9.38
CA LEU A 213 -8.79 9.28 8.58
C LEU A 213 -7.82 8.36 7.83
N VAL A 214 -6.72 8.92 7.31
CA VAL A 214 -5.67 8.15 6.63
C VAL A 214 -4.94 7.26 7.64
N THR A 215 -4.58 7.77 8.82
CA THR A 215 -3.79 7.02 9.80
C THR A 215 -4.59 6.02 10.63
N LEU A 216 -5.92 6.16 10.70
CA LEU A 216 -6.79 5.32 11.52
C LEU A 216 -6.64 3.81 11.25
N PRO A 217 -6.62 3.30 10.00
CA PRO A 217 -6.39 1.89 9.74
C PRO A 217 -5.03 1.40 10.27
N TYR A 218 -4.00 2.23 10.21
CA TYR A 218 -2.68 1.89 10.73
C TYR A 218 -2.69 1.77 12.26
N VAL A 219 -3.34 2.71 12.94
CA VAL A 219 -3.48 2.69 14.41
C VAL A 219 -4.29 1.47 14.85
N VAL A 220 -5.42 1.17 14.19
CA VAL A 220 -6.25 -0.01 14.48
C VAL A 220 -5.46 -1.30 14.26
N TRP A 221 -4.74 -1.40 13.14
CA TRP A 221 -3.90 -2.56 12.85
C TRP A 221 -2.80 -2.74 13.90
N ARG A 222 -2.09 -1.67 14.27
CA ARG A 222 -1.03 -1.72 15.26
C ARG A 222 -1.57 -2.10 16.64
N TRP A 223 -2.69 -1.50 17.05
CA TRP A 223 -3.34 -1.81 18.31
C TRP A 223 -3.77 -3.28 18.41
N ARG A 224 -4.33 -3.84 17.32
CA ARG A 224 -4.68 -5.27 17.26
C ARG A 224 -3.45 -6.16 17.40
N ASN A 225 -2.35 -5.82 16.75
CA ASN A 225 -1.10 -6.60 16.81
C ASN A 225 -0.34 -6.46 18.14
N SER A 226 -0.58 -5.39 18.90
CA SER A 226 0.02 -5.19 20.23
C SER A 226 -0.70 -5.93 21.36
N ARG A 227 -1.85 -6.58 21.10
CA ARG A 227 -2.55 -7.40 22.09
C ARG A 227 -2.00 -8.84 22.06
N PRO A 228 -1.29 -9.31 23.10
CA PRO A 228 -0.64 -10.63 23.11
C PRO A 228 -1.59 -11.85 23.23
N GLY A 229 -2.90 -11.72 22.91
CA GLY A 229 -3.93 -12.65 23.41
C GLY A 229 -4.76 -13.40 22.37
N PHE A 230 -4.36 -13.46 21.08
CA PHE A 230 -5.21 -14.05 20.03
C PHE A 230 -4.54 -15.12 19.15
N GLU A 231 -3.42 -15.71 19.59
CA GLU A 231 -2.80 -16.85 18.88
C GLU A 231 -3.04 -18.23 19.55
N GLN A 232 -4.00 -18.33 20.47
CA GLN A 232 -4.47 -19.63 20.98
C GLN A 232 -6.00 -19.67 21.01
N GLN A 233 -6.61 -19.87 19.84
CA GLN A 233 -7.93 -20.50 19.68
C GLN A 233 -8.06 -21.04 18.26
#